data_AF-A0AAE0EY51-F1
#
_entry.id   AF-A0AAE0EY51-F1
#
_cell.length_a   1.000
_cell.length_b   1.000
_cell.length_c   1.000
_cell.angle_alpha   90.00
_cell.angle_beta   90.00
_cell.angle_gamma   90.00
#
_symmetry.space_group_name_H-M   'P 1'
#
loop_
_entity.id
_entity.type
_entity.pdbx_description
1 polymer ?
#
loop_
_entity_poly.entity_id
_entity_poly.type
_entity_poly.pdbx_seq_one_letter_code
_entity_poly.pdbx_strand_id
1 'polypeptide(L)'
;DAKQRARAFLGCGIAYTKQGKASEAADVLNDAVQLRPADHGLRIVLASALKSAGQPETALEHLRVAAQKDPKVTEAYITPLLKELEKK
;
A
#
# COMPACT_ATOMS: atom_id res chain seq x y z
N ASP A 1 -3.09 19.49 10.81
CA ASP A 1 -3.97 19.09 9.70
C ASP A 1 -3.73 17.62 9.34
N ALA A 2 -4.78 16.79 9.27
CA ALA A 2 -4.65 15.34 9.00
C ALA A 2 -4.08 15.04 7.60
N LYS A 3 -4.36 15.91 6.62
CA LYS A 3 -3.83 15.79 5.25
C LYS A 3 -2.33 15.99 5.20
N GLN A 4 -1.83 16.99 5.93
CA GLN A 4 -0.39 17.25 5.99
C GLN A 4 0.37 16.12 6.68
N ARG A 5 -0.19 15.57 7.78
CA ARG A 5 0.42 14.42 8.47
C ARG A 5 0.42 13.16 7.60
N ALA A 6 -0.69 12.85 6.94
CA ALA A 6 -0.74 11.71 6.02
C ALA A 6 0.28 11.85 4.88
N ARG A 7 0.49 13.07 4.37
CA ARG A 7 1.53 13.35 3.36
C ARG A 7 2.95 13.17 3.91
N ALA A 8 3.19 13.55 5.16
CA ALA A 8 4.47 13.34 5.81
C ALA A 8 4.75 11.83 5.99
N PHE A 9 3.78 11.08 6.50
CA PHE A 9 3.88 9.62 6.61
C PHE A 9 4.08 8.93 5.27
N LEU A 10 3.40 9.39 4.21
CA LEU A 10 3.63 8.91 2.84
C LEU A 10 5.09 9.11 2.41
N GLY A 11 5.65 10.30 2.66
CA GLY A 11 7.06 10.59 2.38
C GLY A 11 8.02 9.68 3.16
N CYS A 12 7.76 9.48 4.45
CA CYS A 12 8.53 8.56 5.28
C CYS A 12 8.46 7.12 4.79
N GLY A 13 7.26 6.62 4.46
CA GLY A 13 7.07 5.28 3.92
C GLY A 13 7.87 5.05 2.64
N ILE A 14 7.82 5.99 1.69
CA ILE A 14 8.62 5.92 0.46
C ILE A 14 10.12 5.91 0.77
N ALA A 15 10.57 6.73 1.74
CA ALA A 15 11.97 6.77 2.14
C ALA A 15 12.42 5.45 2.80
N TYR A 16 11.57 4.82 3.61
CA TYR A 16 11.84 3.52 4.21
C TYR A 16 11.91 2.40 3.16
N THR A 17 10.99 2.38 2.19
CA THR A 17 11.03 1.41 1.08
C THR A 17 12.34 1.54 0.30
N LYS A 18 12.81 2.76 0.01
CA LYS A 18 14.10 3.00 -0.67
C LYS A 18 15.32 2.53 0.11
N GLN A 19 15.22 2.48 1.44
CA GLN A 19 16.28 1.98 2.32
C GLN A 19 16.22 0.46 2.50
N GLY A 20 15.31 -0.25 1.82
CA GLY A 20 15.09 -1.68 2.00
C GLY A 20 14.30 -2.03 3.27
N LYS A 21 13.82 -1.03 4.00
CA LYS A 21 13.06 -1.16 5.25
C LYS A 21 11.57 -1.26 4.96
N ALA A 22 11.18 -2.32 4.26
CA ALA A 22 9.82 -2.43 3.74
C ALA A 22 8.77 -2.65 4.83
N SER A 23 9.11 -3.35 5.91
CA SER A 23 8.21 -3.53 7.07
C SER A 23 7.94 -2.20 7.78
N GLU A 24 8.97 -1.42 8.10
CA GLU A 24 8.78 -0.10 8.70
C GLU A 24 8.04 0.87 7.76
N ALA A 25 8.25 0.73 6.44
CA ALA A 25 7.49 1.49 5.45
C ALA A 25 5.99 1.17 5.55
N ALA A 26 5.62 -0.10 5.66
CA ALA A 26 4.24 -0.52 5.77
C ALA A 26 3.58 0.01 7.05
N ASP A 27 4.28 -0.03 8.19
CA ASP A 27 3.76 0.49 9.46
C ASP A 27 3.43 1.98 9.37
N VAL A 28 4.37 2.79 8.86
CA VAL A 28 4.18 4.24 8.73
C VAL A 28 3.09 4.57 7.70
N LEU A 29 2.98 3.79 6.63
CA LEU A 29 1.92 3.97 5.64
C LEU A 29 0.56 3.55 6.17
N ASN A 30 0.50 2.59 7.10
CA ASN A 30 -0.73 2.22 7.78
C ASN A 30 -1.26 3.39 8.61
N ASP A 31 -0.39 4.11 9.33
CA ASP A 31 -0.78 5.34 10.03
C ASP A 31 -1.33 6.39 9.04
N ALA A 32 -0.71 6.55 7.86
CA ALA A 32 -1.20 7.44 6.82
C ALA A 32 -2.62 7.07 6.36
N VAL A 33 -2.89 5.77 6.17
CA VAL A 33 -4.21 5.24 5.80
C VAL A 33 -5.22 5.44 6.94
N GLN A 34 -4.84 5.25 8.19
CA GLN A 34 -5.73 5.51 9.33
C GLN A 34 -6.12 6.98 9.45
N LEU A 35 -5.21 7.90 9.11
CA LEU A 35 -5.53 9.33 9.06
C LEU A 35 -6.46 9.70 7.91
N ARG A 36 -6.41 8.97 6.81
CA ARG A 36 -7.22 9.22 5.61
C ARG A 36 -7.72 7.90 5.02
N PRO A 37 -8.71 7.24 5.65
CA PRO A 37 -9.15 5.91 5.25
C PRO A 37 -9.84 5.89 3.88
N ALA A 38 -10.36 7.04 3.43
CA ALA A 38 -10.97 7.23 2.13
C ALA A 38 -9.97 7.57 1.01
N ASP A 39 -8.67 7.70 1.31
CA ASP A 39 -7.64 7.94 0.30
C ASP A 39 -7.11 6.61 -0.25
N HIS A 40 -7.68 6.19 -1.38
CA HIS A 40 -7.32 4.93 -2.04
C HIS A 40 -5.87 4.94 -2.54
N GLY A 41 -5.30 6.13 -2.82
CA GLY A 41 -3.90 6.27 -3.21
C GLY A 41 -2.95 5.82 -2.08
N LEU A 42 -3.25 6.18 -0.84
CA LEU A 42 -2.47 5.73 0.32
C LEU A 42 -2.55 4.20 0.50
N ARG A 43 -3.73 3.60 0.24
CA ARG A 43 -3.90 2.14 0.30
C ARG A 43 -3.07 1.41 -0.76
N ILE A 44 -2.94 1.97 -1.97
CA ILE A 44 -2.09 1.41 -3.04
C ILE A 44 -0.61 1.47 -2.66
N VAL A 45 -0.16 2.60 -2.08
CA VAL A 45 1.23 2.74 -1.64
C VAL A 45 1.53 1.81 -0.46
N LEU A 46 0.62 1.70 0.52
CA LEU A 46 0.71 0.73 1.61
C LEU A 46 0.81 -0.71 1.07
N ALA A 47 -0.05 -1.09 0.13
CA ALA A 47 -0.02 -2.42 -0.47
C ALA A 47 1.30 -2.71 -1.20
N SER A 48 1.88 -1.71 -1.86
CA SER A 48 3.19 -1.85 -2.50
C SER A 48 4.30 -2.08 -1.47
N ALA A 49 4.26 -1.36 -0.34
CA ALA A 49 5.20 -1.57 0.76
C ALA A 49 5.03 -2.96 1.41
N LEU A 50 3.80 -3.39 1.67
CA LEU A 50 3.47 -4.72 2.21
C LEU A 50 3.97 -5.84 1.29
N LYS A 51 3.79 -5.69 -0.04
CA LYS A 51 4.35 -6.64 -1.02
C LYS A 51 5.87 -6.72 -0.89
N SER A 52 6.56 -5.58 -0.81
CA SER A 52 8.02 -5.54 -0.61
C SER A 52 8.46 -6.09 0.75
N ALA A 53 7.60 -6.01 1.78
CA ALA A 53 7.82 -6.59 3.10
C ALA A 53 7.58 -8.11 3.15
N GLY A 54 7.24 -8.74 2.02
CA GLY A 54 6.95 -10.17 1.96
C GLY A 54 5.56 -10.53 2.46
N GLN A 55 4.63 -9.56 2.54
CA GLN A 55 3.24 -9.72 2.96
C GLN A 55 2.25 -9.47 1.80
N PRO A 56 2.34 -10.24 0.70
CA PRO A 56 1.51 -10.02 -0.49
C PRO A 56 0.02 -10.30 -0.27
N GLU A 57 -0.34 -11.17 0.68
CA GLU A 57 -1.75 -11.46 0.99
C GLU A 57 -2.44 -10.25 1.63
N THR A 58 -1.81 -9.63 2.63
CA THR A 58 -2.30 -8.40 3.25
C THR A 58 -2.34 -7.24 2.24
N ALA A 59 -1.34 -7.17 1.34
CA ALA A 59 -1.35 -6.19 0.26
C ALA A 59 -2.60 -6.32 -0.63
N LEU A 60 -3.03 -7.54 -0.96
CA LEU A 60 -4.24 -7.79 -1.74
C LEU A 60 -5.51 -7.27 -1.06
N GLU A 61 -5.62 -7.39 0.26
CA GLU A 61 -6.78 -6.88 1.00
C GLU A 61 -6.91 -5.35 0.84
N HIS A 62 -5.80 -4.62 0.99
CA HIS A 62 -5.79 -3.17 0.80
C HIS A 62 -6.07 -2.77 -0.66
N LEU A 63 -5.54 -3.52 -1.64
CA LEU A 63 -5.79 -3.27 -3.06
C LEU A 63 -7.24 -3.54 -3.44
N ARG A 64 -7.87 -4.59 -2.90
CA ARG A 64 -9.30 -4.88 -3.14
C ARG A 64 -10.18 -3.73 -2.68
N VAL A 65 -9.89 -3.12 -1.52
CA VAL A 65 -10.61 -1.93 -1.04
C VAL A 65 -10.39 -0.74 -1.97
N ALA A 66 -9.17 -0.52 -2.45
CA ALA A 66 -8.88 0.54 -3.42
C ALA A 66 -9.57 0.29 -4.77
N ALA A 67 -9.67 -0.97 -5.21
CA ALA A 67 -10.29 -1.38 -6.46
C ALA A 67 -11.81 -1.20 -6.51
N GLN A 68 -12.49 -1.22 -5.35
CA GLN A 68 -13.92 -0.86 -5.27
C GLN A 68 -14.19 0.59 -5.74
N LYS A 69 -13.16 1.44 -5.73
CA LYS A 69 -13.28 2.88 -5.99
C LYS A 69 -12.65 3.26 -7.32
N ASP A 70 -11.56 2.59 -7.68
CA ASP A 70 -10.98 2.65 -9.01
C ASP A 70 -10.77 1.23 -9.54
N PRO A 71 -11.66 0.74 -10.43
CA PRO A 71 -11.54 -0.59 -11.02
C PRO A 71 -10.20 -0.85 -11.71
N LYS A 72 -9.50 0.19 -12.19
CA LYS A 72 -8.17 0.07 -12.83
C LYS A 72 -7.11 -0.43 -11.87
N VAL A 73 -7.33 -0.31 -10.56
CA VAL A 73 -6.44 -0.86 -9.53
C VAL A 73 -6.36 -2.39 -9.66
N THR A 74 -7.45 -3.04 -10.07
CA THR A 74 -7.48 -4.49 -10.25
C THR A 74 -6.47 -4.91 -11.31
N GLU A 75 -6.58 -4.34 -12.50
CA GLU A 75 -5.71 -4.69 -13.63
C GLU A 75 -4.25 -4.30 -13.37
N ALA A 76 -4.02 -3.14 -12.75
CA ALA A 76 -2.68 -2.61 -12.54
C ALA A 76 -1.94 -3.28 -11.37
N TYR A 77 -2.62 -3.68 -10.29
CA TYR A 77 -1.97 -4.12 -9.05
C TYR A 77 -2.43 -5.50 -8.56
N ILE A 78 -3.73 -5.84 -8.67
CA ILE A 78 -4.26 -7.11 -8.14
C ILE A 78 -3.90 -8.27 -9.07
N THR A 79 -4.21 -8.16 -10.37
CA THR A 79 -3.95 -9.20 -11.37
C THR A 79 -2.49 -9.65 -11.40
N PRO A 80 -1.48 -8.76 -11.49
CA PRO A 80 -0.08 -9.19 -11.46
C PRO A 80 0.31 -9.83 -10.13
N LEU A 81 -0.18 -9.31 -9.00
CA LEU A 81 0.13 -9.83 -7.67
C LEU A 81 -0.43 -11.24 -7.46
N LEU A 82 -1.67 -11.50 -7.89
CA LEU A 82 -2.24 -12.85 -7.87
C LEU A 82 -1.40 -13.82 -8.70
N LYS A 83 -1.01 -13.42 -9.91
CA LYS A 83 -0.16 -14.24 -10.78
C LYS A 83 1.22 -14.51 -10.17
N GLU A 84 1.78 -13.59 -9.40
CA GLU A 84 3.03 -13.80 -8.66
C GLU A 84 2.85 -14.78 -7.50
N LEU A 85 1.69 -14.78 -6.84
CA LEU A 85 1.36 -15.71 -5.75
C LEU A 85 1.12 -17.13 -6.25
N GLU A 86 0.44 -17.30 -7.38
CA GLU A 86 0.17 -18.61 -8.00
C GLU A 86 1.44 -19.31 -8.52
N LYS A 87 2.52 -18.55 -8.70
CA LYS A 87 3.81 -19.05 -9.20
C LYS A 87 4.78 -19.48 -8.09
N LYS A 88 4.43 -19.25 -6.83
CA LYS A 88 5.20 -19.70 -5.66
C LYS A 88 4.70 -21.05 -5.19
#